data_AF-A0A7J8RL27-F1
#
_entry.id   AF-A0A7J8RL27-F1
#
_cell.length_a   1.000
_cell.length_b   1.000
_cell.length_c   1.000
_cell.angle_alpha   90.00
_cell.angle_beta   90.00
_cell.angle_gamma   90.00
#
_symmetry.space_group_name_H-M   'P 1'
#
loop_
_entity.id
_entity.type
_entity.pdbx_description
1 polymer ?
#
loop_
_entity_poly.entity_id
_entity_poly.type
_entity_poly.pdbx_seq_one_letter_code
_entity_poly.pdbx_strand_id
1 'polypeptide(L)'
;MGFHLALYFILLLLFLFLLCPILQAAEFQEPACGQEVCGNITISSPFGIHSSCYTISWFRVTCKTTLDGEKPFINVNSIDLEVLDSTSADAILISNPVAYINCDHTSEASVSVNLSGTPFFFSSESNNFGSVGCENLATILSNEAIHLAAAFNQGVTMVLLNLAALLK
;
A
#
# COMPACT_ATOMS: atom_id res chain seq x y z
N MET A 1 -39.97 -40.67 42.34
CA MET A 1 -40.27 -40.04 41.02
C MET A 1 -39.18 -39.07 40.55
N GLY A 2 -38.43 -38.40 41.44
CA GLY A 2 -37.38 -37.44 41.03
C GLY A 2 -36.08 -38.05 40.44
N PHE A 3 -35.66 -39.24 40.88
CA PHE A 3 -34.42 -39.87 40.40
C PHE A 3 -34.46 -40.26 38.91
N HIS A 4 -35.62 -40.71 38.41
CA HIS A 4 -35.81 -41.02 36.98
C HIS A 4 -35.72 -39.77 36.11
N LEU A 5 -36.19 -38.63 36.62
CA LEU A 5 -36.14 -37.33 35.94
C LEU A 5 -34.69 -36.82 35.83
N ALA A 6 -33.91 -36.98 36.91
CA ALA A 6 -32.50 -36.62 36.93
C ALA A 6 -31.68 -37.48 35.94
N LEU A 7 -31.95 -38.79 35.88
CA LEU A 7 -31.25 -39.69 34.97
C LEU A 7 -31.55 -39.37 33.51
N TYR A 8 -32.80 -39.05 33.19
CA TYR A 8 -33.21 -38.63 31.83
C TYR A 8 -32.53 -37.32 31.41
N PHE A 9 -32.41 -36.37 32.34
CA PHE A 9 -31.74 -35.09 32.09
C PHE A 9 -30.25 -35.28 31.78
N ILE A 10 -29.56 -36.17 32.52
CA ILE A 10 -28.15 -36.49 32.27
C ILE A 10 -27.98 -37.17 30.91
N LEU A 11 -28.85 -38.11 30.55
CA LEU A 11 -28.80 -38.78 29.24
C LEU A 11 -29.00 -37.79 28.09
N LEU A 12 -29.92 -36.83 28.25
CA LEU A 12 -30.20 -35.81 27.25
C LEU A 12 -28.98 -34.88 27.05
N LEU A 13 -28.31 -34.47 28.13
CA LEU A 13 -27.09 -33.67 28.07
C LEU A 13 -25.96 -34.40 27.36
N LEU A 14 -25.78 -35.70 27.62
CA LEU A 14 -24.77 -36.51 26.94
C LEU A 14 -25.06 -36.64 25.44
N PHE A 15 -26.32 -36.85 25.06
CA PHE A 15 -26.74 -36.90 23.67
C PHE A 15 -26.49 -35.58 22.92
N LEU A 16 -26.82 -34.44 23.54
CA LEU A 16 -26.51 -33.10 23.03
C LEU A 16 -25.00 -32.87 22.84
N PHE A 17 -24.17 -33.40 23.73
CA PHE A 17 -22.71 -33.30 23.63
C PHE A 17 -22.16 -34.14 22.47
N LEU A 18 -22.74 -35.32 22.22
CA LEU A 18 -22.40 -36.22 21.11
C LEU A 18 -22.81 -35.67 19.72
N LEU A 19 -23.83 -34.80 19.68
CA LEU A 19 -24.30 -34.15 18.45
C LEU A 19 -23.52 -32.90 18.08
N CYS A 20 -22.56 -32.46 18.88
CA CYS A 20 -21.73 -31.31 18.55
C CYS A 20 -20.84 -31.70 17.35
N PRO A 21 -21.09 -31.17 16.13
CA PRO A 21 -20.08 -31.30 15.10
C PRO A 21 -18.84 -30.58 15.61
N ILE A 22 -17.72 -31.29 15.65
CA ILE A 22 -16.41 -30.68 15.87
C ILE A 22 -16.32 -29.60 14.80
N LEU A 23 -16.43 -28.34 15.20
CA LEU A 23 -16.24 -27.22 14.30
C LEU A 23 -14.76 -27.27 13.94
N GLN A 24 -14.46 -27.95 12.83
CA GLN A 24 -13.13 -28.01 12.30
C GLN A 24 -12.81 -26.57 11.95
N ALA A 25 -11.96 -25.94 12.76
CA ALA A 25 -11.40 -24.65 12.45
C ALA A 25 -10.85 -24.78 11.03
N ALA A 26 -11.47 -24.07 10.08
CA ALA A 26 -10.89 -23.93 8.77
C ALA A 26 -9.48 -23.40 9.02
N GLU A 27 -8.47 -24.22 8.74
CA GLU A 27 -7.11 -23.74 8.67
C GLU A 27 -7.19 -22.54 7.73
N PHE A 28 -6.85 -21.36 8.25
CA PHE A 28 -6.61 -20.19 7.43
C PHE A 28 -5.41 -20.56 6.57
N GLN A 29 -5.66 -21.22 5.45
CA GLN A 29 -4.66 -21.48 4.43
C GLN A 29 -4.22 -20.09 3.99
N GLU A 30 -3.06 -19.68 4.48
CA GLU A 30 -2.29 -18.58 3.91
C GLU A 30 -2.37 -18.73 2.39
N PRO A 31 -2.80 -17.68 1.66
CA PRO A 31 -3.05 -17.81 0.23
C PRO A 31 -1.79 -18.37 -0.44
N ALA A 32 -1.98 -19.13 -1.52
CA ALA A 32 -0.97 -19.91 -2.24
C ALA A 32 0.18 -19.11 -2.87
N CYS A 33 0.42 -17.88 -2.43
CA CYS A 33 1.54 -17.05 -2.81
C CYS A 33 2.63 -17.16 -1.75
N GLY A 34 3.80 -17.67 -2.15
CA GLY A 34 5.00 -17.61 -1.32
C GLY A 34 5.55 -16.18 -1.23
N GLN A 35 6.72 -16.03 -0.61
CA GLN A 35 7.41 -14.74 -0.57
C GLN A 35 7.84 -14.32 -1.99
N GLU A 36 7.26 -13.24 -2.49
CA GLU A 36 7.67 -12.63 -3.76
C GLU A 36 8.73 -11.56 -3.50
N VAL A 37 9.82 -11.60 -4.26
CA VAL A 37 10.95 -10.67 -4.09
C VAL A 37 11.31 -10.11 -5.46
N CYS A 38 11.60 -8.81 -5.50
CA CYS A 38 12.14 -8.13 -6.67
C CYS A 38 13.31 -7.24 -6.23
N GLY A 39 14.51 -7.55 -6.72
CA GLY A 39 15.74 -6.93 -6.21
C GLY A 39 15.93 -7.20 -4.72
N ASN A 40 15.95 -6.13 -3.92
CA ASN A 40 16.08 -6.22 -2.45
C ASN A 40 14.74 -5.98 -1.71
N ILE A 41 13.61 -5.92 -2.43
CA ILE A 41 12.30 -5.61 -1.86
C ILE A 41 11.45 -6.87 -1.81
N THR A 42 10.92 -7.18 -0.64
CA THR A 42 9.90 -8.23 -0.47
C THR A 42 8.52 -7.63 -0.69
N ILE A 43 7.75 -8.24 -1.58
CA ILE A 43 6.39 -7.82 -1.92
C ILE A 43 5.41 -8.63 -1.07
N SER A 44 4.60 -7.92 -0.29
CA SER A 44 3.59 -8.53 0.58
C SER A 44 2.20 -8.35 0.02
N SER A 45 1.33 -9.33 0.29
CA SER A 45 -0.11 -9.21 0.04
C SER A 45 -0.64 -7.89 0.65
N PRO A 46 -1.53 -7.16 -0.04
CA PRO A 46 -2.29 -7.56 -1.24
C PRO A 46 -1.60 -7.26 -2.58
N PHE A 47 -0.36 -6.77 -2.54
CA PHE A 47 0.47 -6.56 -3.72
C PHE A 47 1.13 -7.86 -4.14
N GLY A 48 1.40 -7.97 -5.45
CA GLY A 48 2.07 -9.15 -5.96
C GLY A 48 2.55 -9.02 -7.39
N ILE A 49 3.51 -9.86 -7.75
CA ILE A 49 4.15 -9.94 -9.07
C ILE A 49 3.36 -10.91 -9.95
N HIS A 50 3.08 -12.10 -9.42
CA HIS A 50 2.33 -13.13 -10.14
C HIS A 50 0.82 -12.90 -10.01
N SER A 51 0.07 -13.32 -11.04
CA SER A 51 -1.38 -13.11 -11.10
C SER A 51 -2.19 -13.78 -10.00
N SER A 52 -1.62 -14.77 -9.32
CA SER A 52 -2.22 -15.45 -8.17
C SER A 52 -1.95 -14.75 -6.83
N CYS A 53 -1.12 -13.70 -6.83
CA CYS A 53 -0.55 -13.11 -5.63
C CYS A 53 -1.08 -11.71 -5.30
N TYR A 54 -1.73 -11.05 -6.26
CA TYR A 54 -2.42 -9.77 -6.03
C TYR A 54 -3.95 -9.95 -6.05
N THR A 55 -4.66 -9.18 -5.21
CA THR A 55 -6.13 -9.33 -5.10
C THR A 55 -6.90 -8.68 -6.24
N ILE A 56 -6.35 -7.62 -6.83
CA ILE A 56 -6.92 -6.89 -7.97
C ILE A 56 -5.80 -6.37 -8.87
N SER A 57 -6.10 -6.09 -10.14
CA SER A 57 -5.10 -5.66 -11.12
C SER A 57 -4.32 -4.40 -10.73
N TRP A 58 -4.93 -3.50 -9.95
CA TRP A 58 -4.26 -2.31 -9.42
C TRP A 58 -3.05 -2.63 -8.53
N PHE A 59 -3.06 -3.76 -7.80
CA PHE A 59 -1.94 -4.14 -6.91
C PHE A 59 -0.88 -5.00 -7.59
N ARG A 60 -0.93 -5.10 -8.92
CA ARG A 60 0.09 -5.78 -9.69
C ARG A 60 1.40 -4.99 -9.67
N VAL A 61 2.44 -5.62 -9.15
CA VAL A 61 3.82 -5.15 -9.19
C VAL A 61 4.51 -5.74 -10.41
N THR A 62 5.26 -4.91 -11.14
CA THR A 62 6.09 -5.34 -12.25
C THR A 62 7.56 -5.18 -11.85
N CYS A 63 8.29 -6.28 -11.83
CA CYS A 63 9.73 -6.26 -11.63
C CYS A 63 10.43 -5.94 -12.96
N LYS A 64 11.21 -4.85 -13.01
CA LYS A 64 11.93 -4.42 -14.21
C LYS A 64 13.43 -4.41 -13.95
N THR A 65 14.20 -4.83 -14.94
CA THR A 65 15.66 -4.69 -14.93
C THR A 65 16.06 -3.26 -15.26
N THR A 66 16.81 -2.63 -14.37
CA THR A 66 17.37 -1.27 -14.52
C THR A 66 18.89 -1.32 -14.50
N LEU A 67 19.56 -0.17 -14.67
CA LEU A 67 21.02 -0.08 -14.59
C LEU A 67 21.56 -0.50 -13.22
N ASP A 68 20.78 -0.27 -12.16
CA ASP A 68 21.14 -0.57 -10.78
C ASP A 68 20.61 -1.94 -10.29
N GLY A 69 20.10 -2.77 -11.22
CA GLY A 69 19.54 -4.09 -10.93
C GLY A 69 18.02 -4.15 -11.08
N GLU A 70 17.42 -5.23 -10.55
CA GLU A 70 15.97 -5.43 -10.59
C GLU A 70 15.26 -4.51 -9.61
N LYS A 71 14.22 -3.81 -10.09
CA LYS A 71 13.44 -2.86 -9.31
C LYS A 71 11.94 -3.10 -9.49
N PRO A 72 11.15 -3.08 -8.39
CA PRO A 72 9.69 -3.23 -8.47
C PRO A 72 9.02 -1.91 -8.84
N PHE A 73 7.97 -2.00 -9.66
CA PHE A 73 7.15 -0.85 -10.07
C PHE A 73 5.67 -1.17 -9.95
N ILE A 74 4.87 -0.17 -9.55
CA ILE A 74 3.41 -0.22 -9.60
C ILE A 74 2.89 0.74 -10.66
N ASN A 75 1.89 0.31 -11.45
CA ASN A 75 1.29 1.15 -12.46
C ASN A 75 0.05 1.85 -11.90
N VAL A 76 0.09 3.19 -11.85
CA VAL A 76 -1.02 4.02 -11.40
C VAL A 76 -1.38 4.98 -12.52
N ASN A 77 -2.56 4.78 -13.13
CA ASN A 77 -3.04 5.61 -14.24
C ASN A 77 -2.00 5.81 -15.37
N SER A 78 -1.34 4.73 -15.80
CA SER A 78 -0.29 4.71 -16.84
C SER A 78 1.05 5.32 -16.43
N ILE A 79 1.24 5.63 -15.14
CA ILE A 79 2.53 6.05 -14.58
C ILE A 79 3.12 4.88 -13.81
N ASP A 80 4.34 4.48 -14.14
CA ASP A 80 5.08 3.47 -13.39
C ASP A 80 5.85 4.14 -12.25
N LEU A 81 5.47 3.81 -11.01
CA LEU A 81 6.09 4.33 -9.79
C LEU A 81 6.98 3.24 -9.20
N GLU A 82 8.26 3.58 -8.94
CA GLU A 82 9.19 2.66 -8.30
C GLU A 82 8.75 2.40 -6.86
N VAL A 83 8.65 1.12 -6.48
CA VAL A 83 8.38 0.72 -5.10
C VAL A 83 9.72 0.65 -4.36
N LEU A 84 9.87 1.48 -3.35
CA LEU A 84 11.07 1.61 -2.55
C LEU A 84 11.06 0.68 -1.33
N ASP A 85 9.87 0.38 -0.80
CA ASP A 85 9.68 -0.53 0.32
C ASP A 85 8.23 -0.99 0.42
N SER A 86 8.00 -2.11 1.10
CA SER A 86 6.68 -2.60 1.51
C SER A 86 6.61 -2.49 3.04
N THR A 87 6.29 -1.29 3.54
CA THR A 87 6.45 -0.94 4.96
C THR A 87 5.41 -1.58 5.87
N SER A 88 4.25 -2.00 5.35
CA SER A 88 3.20 -2.70 6.09
C SER A 88 2.26 -3.51 5.17
N ALA A 89 1.34 -4.28 5.77
CA ALA A 89 0.38 -5.12 5.04
C ALA A 89 -0.53 -4.33 4.06
N ASP A 90 -0.70 -3.03 4.26
CA ASP A 90 -1.62 -2.20 3.46
C ASP A 90 -0.93 -0.97 2.83
N ALA A 91 0.39 -0.86 2.94
CA ALA A 91 1.14 0.30 2.45
C ALA A 91 2.38 -0.08 1.65
N ILE A 92 2.59 0.61 0.53
CA ILE A 92 3.86 0.57 -0.22
C ILE A 92 4.46 1.96 -0.26
N LEU A 93 5.77 2.05 -0.07
CA LEU A 93 6.53 3.28 -0.23
C LEU A 93 6.90 3.41 -1.71
N ILE A 94 6.49 4.48 -2.36
CA ILE A 94 6.82 4.74 -3.77
C ILE A 94 7.71 5.96 -3.93
N SER A 95 8.52 5.94 -4.99
CA SER A 95 9.21 7.12 -5.51
C SER A 95 8.29 7.83 -6.47
N ASN A 96 7.84 9.03 -6.10
CA ASN A 96 7.03 9.86 -6.99
C ASN A 96 7.95 10.59 -7.99
N PRO A 97 7.45 10.95 -9.17
CA PRO A 97 8.22 11.76 -10.11
C PRO A 97 8.70 13.07 -9.48
N VAL A 98 9.95 13.41 -9.82
CA VAL A 98 10.63 14.63 -9.36
C VAL A 98 10.40 15.73 -10.39
N ALA A 99 9.90 16.88 -9.93
CA ALA A 99 9.82 18.09 -10.74
C ALA A 99 11.16 18.83 -10.72
N TYR A 100 11.64 19.26 -11.90
CA TYR A 100 12.78 20.15 -12.06
C TYR A 100 12.29 21.49 -12.57
N ILE A 101 12.50 22.55 -11.78
CA ILE A 101 12.08 23.91 -12.13
C ILE A 101 13.30 24.81 -12.17
N ASN A 102 13.48 25.49 -13.30
CA ASN A 102 14.57 26.46 -13.50
C ASN A 102 14.13 27.84 -12.98
N CYS A 103 14.94 28.46 -12.13
CA CYS A 103 14.55 29.67 -11.40
C CYS A 103 14.47 30.94 -12.26
N ASP A 104 14.96 30.88 -13.50
CA ASP A 104 14.96 32.01 -14.44
C ASP A 104 13.62 32.17 -15.19
N HIS A 105 12.77 31.15 -15.14
CA HIS A 105 11.44 31.17 -15.73
C HIS A 105 10.41 30.90 -14.64
N THR A 106 9.51 31.86 -14.41
CA THR A 106 8.28 31.69 -13.61
C THR A 106 7.30 30.80 -14.36
N SER A 107 7.66 29.55 -14.61
CA SER A 107 6.75 28.53 -15.12
C SER A 107 6.35 27.64 -13.95
N GLU A 108 5.06 27.58 -13.66
CA GLU A 108 4.46 26.61 -12.74
C GLU A 108 4.63 25.19 -13.30
N ALA A 109 5.79 24.58 -13.08
CA ALA A 109 6.02 23.19 -13.42
C ALA A 109 5.45 22.32 -12.28
N SER A 110 4.24 21.80 -12.50
CA SER A 110 3.64 20.81 -11.61
C SER A 110 3.84 19.41 -12.20
N VAL A 111 4.41 18.52 -11.41
CA VAL A 111 4.39 17.09 -11.70
C VAL A 111 3.50 16.45 -10.63
N SER A 112 2.38 15.90 -11.07
CA SER A 112 1.41 15.27 -10.19
C SER A 112 1.11 13.86 -10.64
N VAL A 113 0.85 12.99 -9.67
CA VAL A 113 0.29 11.66 -9.91
C VAL A 113 -1.19 11.74 -9.60
N ASN A 114 -2.00 11.45 -10.60
CA ASN A 114 -3.44 11.42 -10.44
C ASN A 114 -3.86 10.06 -9.87
N LEU A 115 -4.32 10.03 -8.63
CA LEU A 115 -4.87 8.84 -7.98
C LEU A 115 -6.39 8.69 -8.15
N SER A 116 -7.05 9.66 -8.81
CA SER A 116 -8.50 9.64 -8.99
C SER A 116 -8.94 8.40 -9.77
N GLY A 117 -9.99 7.73 -9.26
CA GLY A 117 -10.49 6.48 -9.83
C GLY A 117 -9.65 5.24 -9.53
N THR A 118 -8.55 5.38 -8.77
CA THR A 118 -7.72 4.27 -8.30
C THR A 118 -8.05 3.95 -6.84
N PRO A 119 -7.75 2.73 -6.35
CA PRO A 119 -7.90 2.39 -4.94
C PRO A 119 -6.81 3.01 -4.04
N PHE A 120 -5.91 3.84 -4.58
CA PHE A 120 -4.79 4.37 -3.84
C PHE A 120 -5.05 5.77 -3.27
N PHE A 121 -4.50 6.03 -2.10
CA PHE A 121 -4.39 7.37 -1.55
C PHE A 121 -3.02 7.57 -0.88
N PHE A 122 -2.57 8.82 -0.83
CA PHE A 122 -1.36 9.17 -0.10
C PHE A 122 -1.63 9.12 1.40
N SER A 123 -0.73 8.48 2.17
CA SER A 123 -0.78 8.47 3.64
C SER A 123 -0.74 9.88 4.23
N SER A 124 -1.48 10.17 5.30
CA SER A 124 -1.34 11.48 5.97
C SER A 124 -0.06 11.59 6.80
N GLU A 125 0.46 10.47 7.28
CA GLU A 125 1.54 10.42 8.27
C GLU A 125 2.91 10.05 7.68
N SER A 126 2.93 9.47 6.48
CA SER A 126 4.12 8.81 5.93
C SER A 126 4.46 9.28 4.52
N ASN A 127 4.45 10.60 4.34
CA ASN A 127 4.98 11.23 3.15
C ASN A 127 6.19 12.10 3.52
N ASN A 128 7.23 12.05 2.71
CA ASN A 128 8.40 12.91 2.86
C ASN A 128 8.56 13.79 1.62
N PHE A 129 8.69 15.09 1.84
CA PHE A 129 8.89 16.10 0.82
C PHE A 129 10.19 16.83 1.11
N GLY A 130 11.12 16.75 0.17
CA GLY A 130 12.28 17.61 0.14
C GLY A 130 12.19 18.54 -1.05
N SER A 131 12.53 19.81 -0.86
CA SER A 131 12.94 20.65 -1.97
C SER A 131 14.26 21.33 -1.65
N VAL A 132 15.02 21.59 -2.70
CA VAL A 132 16.23 22.39 -2.68
C VAL A 132 15.97 23.46 -3.74
N GLY A 133 16.05 24.75 -3.50
CA GLY A 133 15.65 25.72 -4.54
C GLY A 133 15.03 27.02 -4.06
N CYS A 134 14.70 27.92 -4.99
CA CYS A 134 14.05 29.21 -4.73
C CYS A 134 12.71 29.07 -3.98
N GLU A 135 12.16 30.19 -3.50
CA GLU A 135 10.90 30.32 -2.75
C GLU A 135 9.76 29.50 -3.36
N ASN A 136 9.45 28.35 -2.78
CA ASN A 136 8.49 27.42 -3.38
C ASN A 136 7.58 26.78 -2.34
N LEU A 137 6.36 26.45 -2.80
CA LEU A 137 5.31 25.79 -2.05
C LEU A 137 5.04 24.42 -2.66
N ALA A 138 5.38 23.35 -1.94
CA ALA A 138 4.97 21.99 -2.28
C ALA A 138 3.63 21.70 -1.60
N THR A 139 2.59 21.34 -2.35
CA THR A 139 1.28 21.00 -1.80
C THR A 139 0.85 19.59 -2.17
N ILE A 140 0.27 18.87 -1.22
CA ILE A 140 -0.52 17.66 -1.48
C ILE A 140 -1.98 18.08 -1.55
N LEU A 141 -2.56 17.91 -2.72
CA LEU A 141 -3.99 18.10 -2.96
C LEU A 141 -4.65 16.73 -2.97
N SER A 142 -5.57 16.48 -2.05
CA SER A 142 -6.58 15.45 -2.22
C SER A 142 -7.84 16.08 -2.81
N ASN A 143 -8.76 15.25 -3.30
CA ASN A 143 -10.03 15.72 -3.87
C ASN A 143 -10.89 16.57 -2.90
N GLU A 144 -10.55 16.60 -1.60
CA GLU A 144 -11.33 17.31 -0.58
C GLU A 144 -10.52 18.39 0.18
N ALA A 145 -9.18 18.38 0.17
CA ALA A 145 -8.37 19.42 0.85
C ALA A 145 -6.89 19.45 0.45
N ILE A 146 -6.22 20.58 0.73
CA ILE A 146 -4.76 20.62 0.87
C ILE A 146 -4.42 19.98 2.21
N HIS A 147 -3.83 18.79 2.21
CA HIS A 147 -3.48 18.09 3.45
C HIS A 147 -2.13 18.50 4.00
N LEU A 148 -1.17 18.79 3.12
CA LEU A 148 0.18 19.16 3.50
C LEU A 148 0.69 20.23 2.53
N ALA A 149 1.22 21.31 3.08
CA ALA A 149 1.86 22.38 2.34
C ALA A 149 3.22 22.65 2.99
N ALA A 150 4.31 22.49 2.26
CA ALA A 150 5.66 22.79 2.71
C ALA A 150 6.20 23.98 1.92
N ALA A 151 6.60 25.04 2.62
CA ALA A 151 7.30 26.18 2.04
C ALA A 151 8.80 26.04 2.31
N PHE A 152 9.62 26.13 1.26
CA PHE A 152 11.07 26.01 1.38
C PHE A 152 11.74 27.32 0.96
N ASN A 153 12.72 27.76 1.75
CA ASN A 153 13.52 28.95 1.48
C ASN A 153 14.96 28.55 1.12
N GLN A 154 15.40 28.97 -0.07
CA GLN A 154 16.76 29.05 -0.63
C GLN A 154 17.32 27.86 -1.45
N GLY A 155 17.74 28.16 -2.71
CA GLY A 155 18.48 27.30 -3.63
C GLY A 155 18.31 27.70 -5.12
N VAL A 156 19.02 27.05 -6.05
CA VAL A 156 19.15 27.43 -7.49
C VAL A 156 18.36 26.52 -8.46
N THR A 157 17.86 25.36 -8.02
CA THR A 157 17.13 24.40 -8.86
C THR A 157 16.22 23.54 -8.00
N MET A 158 14.90 23.58 -8.23
CA MET A 158 13.93 22.76 -7.50
C MET A 158 14.13 21.28 -7.83
N VAL A 159 14.29 20.44 -6.81
CA VAL A 159 14.20 18.97 -6.90
C VAL A 159 13.21 18.52 -5.85
N LEU A 160 11.98 18.22 -6.25
CA LEU A 160 10.97 17.70 -5.34
C LEU A 160 11.18 16.20 -5.13
N LEU A 161 11.91 15.84 -4.07
CA LEU A 161 12.07 14.44 -3.65
C LEU A 161 10.83 14.02 -2.89
N ASN A 162 10.06 13.14 -3.51
CA ASN A 162 8.78 12.68 -3.01
C ASN A 162 8.84 11.19 -2.75
N LEU A 163 8.80 10.83 -1.47
CA LEU A 163 8.45 9.47 -1.08
C LEU A 163 7.04 9.53 -0.52
N ALA A 164 6.16 8.72 -1.10
CA ALA A 164 4.79 8.64 -0.63
C ALA A 164 4.45 7.20 -0.27
N ALA A 165 3.80 7.01 0.87
CA ALA A 165 3.15 5.74 1.13
C ALA A 165 1.80 5.75 0.40
N LEU A 166 1.64 4.84 -0.57
CA LEU A 166 0.32 4.54 -1.13
C LEU A 166 -0.35 3.54 -0.19
N LEU A 167 -1.47 3.98 0.37
CA LEU A 167 -2.37 3.13 1.12
C LEU A 167 -3.51 2.65 0.21
N LYS A 168 -4.05 1.49 0.56
CA LYS A 168 -5.23 0.88 -0.05
C LYS A 168 -6.51 1.22 0.70
#